data_AF-A0AB40BSZ5-F1
#
_entry.id   AF-A0AB40BSZ5-F1
#
_cell.length_a   1.000
_cell.length_b   1.000
_cell.length_c   1.000
_cell.angle_alpha   90.00
_cell.angle_beta   90.00
_cell.angle_gamma   90.00
#
_symmetry.space_group_name_H-M   'P 1'
#
loop_
_entity.id
_entity.type
_entity.pdbx_description
1 polymer ?
#
loop_
_entity_poly.entity_id
_entity_poly.type
_entity_poly.pdbx_seq_one_letter_code
_entity_poly.pdbx_strand_id
1 'polypeptide(L)'
;MTSLRLPNHDGPCKICHNLVVEVLTKLTDPDIQLEIIERASEACSKMDNYAQECKKIVFHYGPLILFDIEKYLETTDVCAAIHVCKVNQEAGIGATLLADA
;
A
#
# COMPACT_ATOMS: atom_id res chain seq x y z
N MET A 1 17.29 4.73 33.82
CA MET A 1 16.73 4.89 32.46
C MET A 1 15.50 4.03 32.35
N THR A 2 14.35 4.52 32.80
CA THR A 2 13.08 3.80 32.66
C THR A 2 12.08 4.79 32.09
N SER A 3 11.90 4.73 30.77
CA SER A 3 10.85 5.50 30.10
C SER A 3 9.51 4.90 30.53
N LEU A 4 8.74 5.69 31.28
CA LEU A 4 7.38 5.38 31.68
C LEU A 4 6.53 5.29 30.40
N ARG A 5 5.99 4.10 30.09
CA ARG A 5 5.02 3.95 28.99
C ARG A 5 3.65 4.40 29.50
N LEU A 6 3.16 5.50 28.95
CA LEU A 6 1.78 5.95 29.16
C LEU A 6 0.80 4.98 28.46
N PRO A 7 -0.36 4.69 29.07
CA PRO A 7 -1.39 3.87 28.45
C PRO A 7 -2.16 4.69 27.40
N ASN A 8 -2.42 4.07 26.24
CA ASN A 8 -3.18 4.58 25.07
C ASN A 8 -2.38 5.31 23.97
N HIS A 9 -1.34 4.67 23.44
CA HIS A 9 -0.84 5.03 22.10
C HIS A 9 -0.52 3.76 21.32
N ASP A 10 -1.36 3.47 20.33
CA ASP A 10 -1.01 2.50 19.30
C ASP A 10 0.30 2.98 18.66
N GLY A 11 1.37 2.19 18.75
CA GLY A 11 2.68 2.60 18.24
C GLY A 11 2.63 2.85 16.71
N PRO A 12 3.65 3.50 16.14
CA PRO A 12 3.70 3.82 14.69
C PRO A 12 3.37 2.63 13.78
N CYS A 13 3.82 1.43 14.14
CA CYS A 13 3.52 0.19 13.42
C CYS A 13 2.02 -0.15 13.39
N LYS A 14 1.34 -0.09 14.55
CA LYS A 14 -0.12 -0.34 14.63
C LYS A 14 -0.92 0.72 13.89
N ILE A 15 -0.52 2.00 13.99
CA ILE A 15 -1.15 3.08 13.22
C ILE A 15 -1.00 2.82 11.71
N CYS A 16 0.18 2.40 11.26
CA CYS A 16 0.40 2.07 9.86
C CYS A 16 -0.50 0.92 9.39
N HIS A 17 -0.57 -0.19 10.14
CA HIS A 17 -1.44 -1.31 9.76
C HIS A 17 -2.91 -0.91 9.69
N ASN A 18 -3.39 -0.10 10.66
CA ASN A 18 -4.75 0.42 10.62
C ASN A 18 -4.99 1.32 9.39
N LEU A 19 -4.01 2.16 9.03
CA LEU A 19 -4.09 3.00 7.84
C LEU A 19 -4.14 2.15 6.56
N VAL A 20 -3.33 1.10 6.45
CA VAL A 20 -3.35 0.20 5.29
C VAL A 20 -4.70 -0.48 5.14
N VAL A 21 -5.33 -0.91 6.24
CA VAL A 21 -6.69 -1.48 6.22
C VAL A 21 -7.72 -0.47 5.73
N GLU A 22 -7.66 0.78 6.21
CA GLU A 22 -8.57 1.83 5.75
C GLU A 22 -8.36 2.14 4.27
N VAL A 23 -7.11 2.25 3.81
CA VAL A 23 -6.78 2.47 2.41
C VAL A 23 -7.29 1.32 1.53
N LEU A 24 -7.06 0.06 1.93
CA LEU A 24 -7.57 -1.09 1.19
C LEU A 24 -9.10 -1.07 1.12
N THR A 25 -9.77 -0.79 2.24
CA THR A 25 -11.24 -0.65 2.28
C THR A 25 -11.74 0.39 1.28
N LYS A 26 -11.08 1.55 1.22
CA LYS A 26 -11.41 2.62 0.26
C LYS A 26 -11.10 2.24 -1.18
N LEU A 27 -9.98 1.55 -1.44
CA LEU A 27 -9.61 1.13 -2.79
C LEU A 27 -10.58 0.08 -3.36
N THR A 28 -11.20 -0.75 -2.52
CA THR A 28 -12.22 -1.71 -2.97
C THR A 28 -13.60 -1.09 -3.26
N ASP A 29 -13.80 0.19 -2.95
CA ASP A 29 -15.04 0.91 -3.24
C ASP A 29 -15.05 1.38 -4.70
N PRO A 30 -16.01 0.92 -5.54
CA PRO A 30 -16.05 1.26 -6.96
C PRO A 30 -16.22 2.76 -7.22
N ASP A 31 -16.88 3.50 -6.32
CA ASP A 31 -17.05 4.95 -6.48
C ASP A 31 -15.72 5.69 -6.23
N ILE A 32 -14.93 5.22 -5.26
CA ILE A 32 -13.58 5.74 -5.00
C ILE A 32 -12.63 5.41 -6.16
N GLN A 33 -12.70 4.18 -6.71
CA GLN A 33 -11.90 3.83 -7.87
C GLN A 33 -12.20 4.75 -9.06
N LEU A 34 -13.48 4.99 -9.34
CA LEU A 34 -13.90 5.91 -10.39
C LEU A 34 -13.37 7.32 -10.14
N GLU A 35 -13.49 7.83 -8.91
CA GLU A 35 -12.96 9.16 -8.54
C GLU A 35 -11.44 9.26 -8.80
N ILE A 36 -10.66 8.23 -8.46
CA ILE A 36 -9.21 8.20 -8.70
C ILE A 36 -8.91 8.28 -10.20
N ILE A 37 -9.63 7.50 -11.03
CA ILE A 37 -9.47 7.48 -12.49
C ILE A 37 -9.84 8.83 -13.10
N GLU A 38 -10.93 9.44 -12.66
CA GLU A 38 -11.36 10.75 -13.12
C GLU A 38 -10.33 11.82 -12.76
N ARG A 39 -9.83 11.85 -11.53
CA ARG A 39 -8.77 12.77 -11.10
C ARG A 39 -7.47 12.58 -11.90
N ALA A 40 -7.08 11.34 -12.18
CA ALA A 40 -5.92 11.05 -13.03
C ALA A 40 -6.13 11.55 -14.47
N SER A 41 -7.33 11.39 -15.01
CA SER A 41 -7.72 11.90 -16.34
C SER A 41 -7.76 13.42 -16.39
N GLU A 42 -8.20 14.09 -15.33
CA GLU A 42 -8.15 15.55 -15.20
C GLU A 42 -6.70 16.04 -15.21
N ALA A 43 -5.82 15.36 -14.46
CA ALA A 43 -4.39 15.68 -14.42
C ALA A 43 -3.73 15.59 -15.80
N CYS A 44 -4.15 14.65 -16.65
CA CYS A 44 -3.68 14.56 -18.04
C CYS A 44 -3.92 15.84 -18.86
N SER A 45 -4.90 16.67 -18.50
CA SER A 45 -5.19 17.92 -19.22
C SER A 45 -4.06 18.95 -19.12
N LYS A 46 -3.10 18.73 -18.20
CA LYS A 46 -1.89 19.56 -18.04
C LYS A 46 -0.70 19.08 -18.88
N MET A 47 -0.86 18.02 -19.69
CA MET A 47 0.24 17.42 -20.45
C MET A 47 0.33 17.89 -21.91
N ASP A 48 -0.12 19.12 -22.20
CA ASP A 48 -0.08 19.77 -23.52
C ASP A 48 -0.48 18.80 -24.66
N ASN A 49 0.45 18.53 -25.58
CA ASN A 49 0.25 17.69 -26.76
C ASN A 49 0.00 16.21 -26.44
N TYR A 50 0.24 15.77 -25.20
CA TYR A 50 0.06 14.38 -24.78
C TYR A 50 -1.24 14.13 -24.02
N ALA A 51 -2.08 15.17 -23.82
CA ALA A 51 -3.28 15.05 -22.99
C ALA A 51 -4.20 13.89 -23.41
N GLN A 52 -4.42 13.69 -24.71
CA GLN A 52 -5.28 12.60 -25.20
C GLN A 52 -4.65 11.23 -25.02
N GLU A 53 -3.34 11.10 -25.27
CA GLU A 53 -2.64 9.83 -25.10
C GLU A 53 -2.56 9.44 -23.61
N CYS A 54 -2.32 10.41 -22.73
CA CYS A 54 -2.39 10.22 -21.29
C CYS A 54 -3.76 9.72 -20.84
N LYS A 55 -4.86 10.32 -21.33
CA LYS A 55 -6.22 9.88 -20.98
C LYS A 55 -6.50 8.45 -21.41
N LYS A 56 -6.04 8.03 -22.59
CA LYS A 56 -6.15 6.62 -23.03
C LYS A 56 -5.40 5.68 -22.10
N ILE A 57 -4.19 6.03 -21.69
CA ILE A 57 -3.39 5.24 -20.74
C ILE A 57 -4.14 5.14 -19.41
N VAL A 58 -4.65 6.26 -18.87
CA VAL A 58 -5.42 6.28 -17.62
C VAL A 58 -6.65 5.37 -17.71
N PHE A 59 -7.45 5.47 -18.76
CA PHE A 59 -8.65 4.64 -18.88
C PHE A 59 -8.35 3.16 -19.14
N HIS A 60 -7.26 2.85 -19.84
CA HIS A 60 -6.90 1.46 -20.14
C HIS A 60 -6.19 0.76 -18.99
N TYR A 61 -5.21 1.42 -18.37
CA TYR A 61 -4.35 0.82 -17.36
C TYR A 61 -4.74 1.20 -15.93
N GLY A 62 -5.46 2.30 -15.71
CA GLY A 62 -5.81 2.75 -14.37
C GLY A 62 -6.57 1.69 -13.55
N PRO A 63 -7.62 1.03 -14.08
CA PRO A 63 -8.29 -0.05 -13.36
C PRO A 63 -7.38 -1.23 -13.03
N LEU A 64 -6.47 -1.59 -13.94
CA LEU A 64 -5.50 -2.66 -13.73
C LEU A 64 -4.49 -2.30 -12.62
N ILE A 65 -4.01 -1.06 -12.62
CA ILE A 65 -3.11 -0.54 -11.59
C ILE A 65 -3.78 -0.53 -10.22
N LEU A 66 -5.06 -0.13 -10.12
CA LEU A 66 -5.80 -0.15 -8.86
C LEU A 66 -5.95 -1.58 -8.32
N PHE A 67 -6.32 -2.53 -9.20
CA PHE A 67 -6.38 -3.94 -8.84
C PHE A 67 -5.03 -4.48 -8.36
N ASP A 68 -3.93 -4.15 -9.04
CA ASP A 68 -2.59 -4.57 -8.65
C ASP A 68 -2.17 -3.96 -7.30
N ILE A 69 -2.54 -2.71 -7.03
CA ILE A 69 -2.31 -2.05 -5.73
C ILE A 69 -3.09 -2.78 -4.63
N GLU A 70 -4.38 -3.08 -4.83
CA GLU A 70 -5.17 -3.85 -3.86
C GLU A 70 -4.51 -5.18 -3.54
N LYS A 71 -4.12 -5.95 -4.57
CA LYS A 71 -3.43 -7.23 -4.40
C LYS A 71 -2.11 -7.09 -3.67
N TYR A 72 -1.35 -6.03 -3.96
CA TYR A 72 -0.10 -5.76 -3.27
C TYR A 72 -0.34 -5.48 -1.78
N LEU A 73 -1.32 -4.64 -1.45
CA LEU A 73 -1.67 -4.32 -0.05
C LEU A 73 -2.22 -5.53 0.72
N GLU A 74 -2.94 -6.44 0.05
CA GLU A 74 -3.44 -7.68 0.65
C GLU A 74 -2.31 -8.69 0.96
N THR A 75 -1.26 -8.73 0.13
CA THR A 75 -0.24 -9.79 0.16
C THR A 75 1.09 -9.36 0.76
N THR A 76 1.32 -8.07 0.90
CA THR A 76 2.58 -7.50 1.38
C THR A 76 2.38 -6.72 2.67
N ASP A 77 3.22 -6.95 3.67
CA ASP A 77 3.31 -6.05 4.83
C ASP A 77 4.03 -4.75 4.40
N VAL A 78 3.26 -3.83 3.81
CA VAL A 78 3.78 -2.54 3.35
C VAL A 78 4.39 -1.74 4.50
N CYS A 79 3.87 -1.89 5.72
CA CYS A 79 4.40 -1.19 6.90
C CYS A 79 5.81 -1.67 7.25
N ALA A 80 6.13 -2.94 7.03
CA ALA A 80 7.50 -3.45 7.11
C ALA A 80 8.35 -3.00 5.90
N ALA A 81 7.77 -3.03 4.69
CA ALA A 81 8.46 -2.65 3.45
C ALA A 81 8.92 -1.18 3.45
N ILE A 82 8.14 -0.27 4.03
CA ILE A 82 8.50 1.15 4.21
C ILE A 82 9.18 1.44 5.57
N HIS A 83 9.54 0.40 6.31
CA HIS A 83 10.29 0.46 7.57
C HIS A 83 9.61 1.16 8.74
N VAL A 84 8.28 1.31 8.72
CA VAL A 84 7.51 1.78 9.89
C VAL A 84 7.40 0.68 10.95
N CYS A 85 7.20 -0.56 10.51
CA CYS A 85 7.33 -1.75 11.34
C CYS A 85 8.73 -2.35 11.17
N LYS A 86 9.26 -3.00 12.21
CA LYS A 86 10.46 -3.82 12.06
C LYS A 86 10.11 -5.02 11.18
N VAL A 87 10.96 -5.33 10.21
CA VAL A 87 10.85 -6.59 9.47
C VAL A 87 11.05 -7.72 10.49
N ASN A 88 10.05 -8.58 10.66
CA ASN A 88 10.22 -9.78 11.46
C ASN A 88 11.30 -10.64 10.79
N GLN A 89 12.52 -10.63 11.33
CA GLN A 89 13.61 -11.51 10.88
C GLN A 89 13.37 -12.99 11.26
N GLU A 90 12.19 -13.30 11.82
CA GLU A 90 11.81 -14.61 12.35
C GLU A 90 10.97 -15.46 11.38
N ALA A 91 11.09 -15.23 10.06
CA ALA A 91 10.71 -16.20 9.04
C ALA A 91 11.94 -16.78 8.30
N GLY A 92 13.13 -16.62 8.90
CA GLY A 92 14.42 -17.08 8.34
C GLY A 92 15.25 -17.97 9.27
N ILE A 93 14.69 -18.43 10.40
CA ILE A 93 15.39 -19.29 11.38
C ILE A 93 14.90 -20.75 11.34
N GLY A 94 14.03 -21.09 10.38
CA GLY A 94 13.55 -22.46 10.15
C GLY A 94 14.32 -23.24 9.06
N ALA A 95 15.16 -22.58 8.27
CA ALA A 95 15.87 -23.20 7.14
C ALA A 95 17.30 -23.65 7.46
N THR A 96 17.85 -23.32 8.64
CA THR A 96 19.27 -23.58 8.98
C THR A 96 19.47 -24.71 9.99
N LEU A 97 18.40 -25.33 10.52
CA LEU A 97 18.49 -26.36 11.58
C LEU A 97 18.35 -27.80 11.10
N LEU A 98 18.47 -28.08 9.80
CA LEU A 98 18.46 -29.47 9.26
C LEU A 98 19.72 -29.86 8.46
N ALA A 99 20.78 -29.05 8.51
CA ALA A 99 22.10 -29.48 8.06
C ALA A 99 22.96 -29.72 9.31
N ASP A 100 22.83 -30.93 9.86
CA ASP A 100 23.75 -31.64 10.77
C ASP A 100 22.96 -32.48 11.81
N ALA A 101 22.32 -33.54 11.33
CA ALA A 101 21.93 -34.73 12.11
C ALA A 101 21.77 -35.94 11.17
#